data_AF-A0A9E0Y6Q7-F1
#
_entry.id   AF-A0A9E0Y6Q7-F1
#
_cell.length_a   1.000
_cell.length_b   1.000
_cell.length_c   1.000
_cell.angle_alpha   90.00
_cell.angle_beta   90.00
_cell.angle_gamma   90.00
#
_symmetry.space_group_name_H-M   'P 1'
#
loop_
_entity.id
_entity.type
_entity.pdbx_description
1 polymer ?
#
loop_
_entity_poly.entity_id
_entity_poly.type
_entity_poly.pdbx_seq_one_letter_code
_entity_poly.pdbx_strand_id
1 'polypeptide(L)'
;MNIRLILFLLLLTGAAAGVRAQDEPPATREITSLDFQTQRPKPVVGTAVGKPTVPKPATASQKKNIAVISSPRRKYSLVKRIPPKIKATARVSSPVPKTTVRSEQLGVTFWRLRPVAPDDGQVPLFPVRIGEKREDWTAERVNSTTVFKTGDRVRFTIESSRAGYLYIVNREYYADGTTGPASLIFPTLRTRGGDNRVAAGSLVDIPSLVDSVPYFTIKPKRDDYAGEELLVLITKDKLPLEIGLKPLGLDVPKLDKWAADWGSTVDIYDAEDGEGVTMTDAEMNASQTTSRALEQEEPLPQTIYKVRISSDLPLLIPFRMAAVR
;
A
#
# COMPACT_ATOMS: atom_id res chain seq x y z
N MET A 1 48.95 33.76 50.56
CA MET A 1 48.53 33.36 49.21
C MET A 1 47.00 33.29 49.22
N ASN A 2 46.37 34.15 48.43
CA ASN A 2 44.94 34.44 48.43
C ASN A 2 44.13 33.32 47.78
N ILE A 3 42.88 33.11 48.22
CA ILE A 3 41.65 33.12 47.39
C ILE A 3 40.45 33.20 48.35
N ARG A 4 39.70 34.30 48.27
CA ARG A 4 38.39 34.50 48.93
C ARG A 4 37.33 33.84 48.05
N LEU A 5 36.55 32.94 48.63
CA LEU A 5 35.38 32.33 47.99
C LEU A 5 34.16 33.23 48.24
N ILE A 6 33.68 33.91 47.19
CA ILE A 6 32.46 34.72 47.22
C ILE A 6 31.30 33.84 46.74
N LEU A 7 30.35 33.62 47.64
CA LEU A 7 29.10 32.91 47.43
C LEU A 7 28.09 33.89 46.80
N PHE A 8 27.67 33.66 45.56
CA PHE A 8 26.56 34.39 44.92
C PHE A 8 25.32 33.51 44.89
N LEU A 9 24.36 33.83 45.74
CA LEU A 9 23.03 33.23 45.80
C LEU A 9 22.13 33.97 44.80
N LEU A 10 21.72 33.33 43.71
CA LEU A 10 20.75 33.89 42.77
C LEU A 10 19.37 33.28 43.05
N LEU A 11 18.46 34.08 43.62
CA LEU A 11 17.03 33.78 43.65
C LEU A 11 16.44 33.99 42.25
N LEU A 12 15.89 32.93 41.65
CA LEU A 12 14.99 33.03 40.50
C LEU A 12 13.56 32.82 40.97
N THR A 13 12.77 33.89 40.93
CA THR A 13 11.31 33.90 41.03
C THR A 13 10.71 33.51 39.67
N GLY A 14 10.17 32.30 39.56
CA GLY A 14 9.43 31.83 38.39
C GLY A 14 7.92 31.91 38.64
N ALA A 15 7.23 32.76 37.88
CA ALA A 15 5.78 32.90 37.88
C ALA A 15 5.10 31.65 37.31
N ALA A 16 4.08 31.14 38.00
CA ALA A 16 3.19 30.08 37.52
C ALA A 16 2.18 30.67 36.53
N ALA A 17 2.32 30.34 35.24
CA ALA A 17 1.31 30.61 34.21
C ALA A 17 0.46 29.35 33.97
N GLY A 18 -0.85 29.56 33.87
CA GLY A 18 -1.89 28.55 33.94
C GLY A 18 -1.79 27.41 32.92
N VAL A 19 -2.16 26.23 33.41
CA VAL A 19 -2.34 25.00 32.62
C VAL A 19 -3.52 25.19 31.68
N ARG A 20 -3.21 25.10 30.38
CA ARG A 20 -4.15 25.12 29.25
C ARG A 20 -4.86 23.77 29.17
N ALA A 21 -6.16 23.82 28.88
CA ALA A 21 -7.07 22.68 28.77
C ALA A 21 -6.47 21.51 27.97
N GLN A 22 -6.66 20.30 28.51
CA GLN A 22 -6.37 19.03 27.84
C GLN A 22 -7.31 18.86 26.64
N ASP A 23 -6.75 18.87 25.43
CA ASP A 23 -7.41 18.29 24.27
C ASP A 23 -7.49 16.78 24.50
N GLU A 24 -8.71 16.24 24.67
CA GLU A 24 -8.91 14.80 24.74
C GLU A 24 -8.39 14.14 23.45
N PRO A 25 -7.62 13.03 23.54
CA PRO A 25 -7.20 12.31 22.35
C PRO A 25 -8.44 11.82 21.59
N PRO A 26 -8.51 12.00 20.26
CA PRO A 26 -9.67 11.59 19.49
C PRO A 26 -9.93 10.09 19.69
N ALA A 27 -11.17 9.75 20.02
CA ALA A 27 -11.61 8.37 20.23
C ALA A 27 -11.11 7.47 19.10
N THR A 28 -10.35 6.44 19.45
CA THR A 28 -9.82 5.45 18.50
C THR A 28 -10.99 4.59 18.00
N ARG A 29 -11.60 4.97 16.88
CA ARG A 29 -12.55 4.08 16.20
C ARG A 29 -11.78 2.85 15.70
N GLU A 30 -12.18 1.66 16.13
CA GLU A 30 -11.67 0.41 15.56
C GLU A 30 -12.04 0.36 14.07
N ILE A 31 -11.05 0.06 13.23
CA ILE A 31 -11.26 -0.14 11.80
C ILE A 31 -11.73 -1.57 11.63
N THR A 32 -12.84 -1.74 10.93
CA THR A 32 -13.39 -3.06 10.63
C THR A 32 -13.41 -3.28 9.13
N SER A 33 -13.33 -4.54 8.71
CA SER A 33 -13.54 -5.01 7.34
C SER A 33 -14.84 -4.46 6.71
N LEU A 34 -15.83 -4.12 7.54
CA LEU A 34 -17.12 -3.57 7.14
C LEU A 34 -17.03 -2.19 6.47
N ASP A 35 -16.05 -1.35 6.85
CA ASP A 35 -15.86 -0.02 6.23
C ASP A 35 -15.53 -0.15 4.73
N PHE A 36 -14.88 -1.24 4.34
CA PHE A 36 -14.50 -1.52 2.96
C PHE A 36 -15.65 -2.18 2.19
N GLN A 37 -16.32 -3.16 2.80
CA GLN A 37 -17.48 -3.83 2.19
C GLN A 37 -18.62 -2.85 1.90
N THR A 38 -18.89 -1.90 2.78
CA THR A 38 -19.99 -0.94 2.60
C THR A 38 -19.83 -0.02 1.39
N GLN A 39 -18.61 0.12 0.86
CA GLN A 39 -18.33 0.89 -0.36
C GLN A 39 -18.59 0.09 -1.64
N ARG A 40 -18.68 -1.24 -1.56
CA ARG A 40 -18.95 -2.11 -2.70
C ARG A 40 -20.43 -2.12 -3.07
N PRO A 41 -20.77 -2.33 -4.36
CA PRO A 41 -22.15 -2.56 -4.78
C PRO A 41 -22.80 -3.70 -4.00
N LYS A 42 -24.08 -3.51 -3.64
CA LYS A 42 -24.89 -4.58 -3.07
C LYS A 42 -25.09 -5.70 -4.09
N PRO A 43 -25.26 -6.95 -3.64
CA PRO A 43 -25.58 -8.05 -4.53
C PRO A 43 -26.79 -7.77 -5.39
N VAL A 44 -26.69 -8.05 -6.69
CA VAL A 44 -27.83 -7.95 -7.61
C VAL A 44 -28.80 -9.09 -7.30
N VAL A 45 -29.91 -8.77 -6.65
CA VAL A 45 -30.96 -9.75 -6.29
C VAL A 45 -31.50 -10.42 -7.56
N GLY A 46 -31.12 -11.68 -7.78
CA GLY A 46 -31.57 -12.49 -8.93
C GLY A 46 -30.45 -13.22 -9.67
N THR A 47 -29.18 -12.87 -9.45
CA THR A 47 -28.04 -13.61 -10.01
C THR A 47 -27.60 -14.66 -8.99
N ALA A 48 -28.23 -15.84 -9.01
CA ALA A 48 -27.82 -16.99 -8.21
C ALA A 48 -26.50 -17.56 -8.74
N VAL A 49 -25.39 -16.85 -8.53
CA VAL A 49 -24.06 -17.47 -8.53
C VAL A 49 -23.95 -18.17 -7.19
N GLY A 50 -23.71 -19.49 -7.20
CA GLY A 50 -23.66 -20.29 -5.98
C GLY A 50 -22.78 -19.63 -4.93
N LYS A 51 -23.28 -19.55 -3.68
CA LYS A 51 -22.53 -19.00 -2.54
C LYS A 51 -21.10 -19.55 -2.59
N PRO A 52 -20.05 -18.70 -2.67
CA PRO A 52 -18.69 -19.19 -2.59
C PRO A 52 -18.57 -19.96 -1.28
N THR A 53 -18.20 -21.24 -1.39
CA THR A 53 -18.02 -22.09 -0.24
C THR A 53 -16.69 -21.70 0.39
N VAL A 54 -16.71 -20.69 1.26
CA VAL A 54 -15.55 -20.35 2.08
C VAL A 54 -15.27 -21.60 2.93
N PRO A 55 -14.09 -22.24 2.81
CA PRO A 55 -13.72 -23.35 3.67
C PRO A 55 -13.82 -22.90 5.12
N LYS A 56 -14.54 -23.68 5.95
CA LYS A 56 -14.76 -23.39 7.36
C LYS A 56 -13.39 -23.24 8.06
N PRO A 57 -13.06 -22.11 8.69
CA PRO A 57 -11.78 -21.92 9.34
C PRO A 57 -11.63 -22.89 10.52
N ALA A 58 -10.41 -23.41 10.66
CA ALA A 58 -9.99 -24.14 11.85
C ALA A 58 -9.98 -23.17 13.05
N THR A 59 -10.48 -23.66 14.19
CA THR A 59 -10.80 -22.92 15.41
C THR A 59 -9.72 -21.93 15.87
N ALA A 60 -10.15 -20.70 16.16
CA ALA A 60 -9.33 -19.55 16.54
C ALA A 60 -8.62 -19.69 17.90
N SER A 61 -7.37 -19.20 17.94
CA SER A 61 -6.82 -18.43 19.07
C SER A 61 -5.56 -17.70 18.62
N GLN A 62 -5.56 -16.36 18.60
CA GLN A 62 -4.56 -15.50 19.28
C GLN A 62 -4.47 -14.06 18.73
N LYS A 63 -4.87 -13.13 19.61
CA LYS A 63 -4.57 -11.70 19.79
C LYS A 63 -3.56 -10.98 18.86
N LYS A 64 -4.08 -9.88 18.26
CA LYS A 64 -3.52 -8.51 18.05
C LYS A 64 -2.00 -8.36 17.92
N ASN A 65 -1.55 -7.93 16.74
CA ASN A 65 -0.39 -7.05 16.56
C ASN A 65 -0.77 -5.87 15.65
N ILE A 66 -1.01 -4.70 16.24
CA ILE A 66 -1.07 -3.42 15.51
C ILE A 66 0.37 -2.96 15.35
N ALA A 67 0.99 -3.24 14.20
CA ALA A 67 2.25 -2.62 13.84
C ALA A 67 1.95 -1.22 13.27
N VAL A 68 2.15 -0.19 14.10
CA VAL A 68 2.38 1.17 13.58
C VAL A 68 3.72 1.11 12.85
N ILE A 69 3.71 0.92 11.53
CA ILE A 69 4.91 1.15 10.71
C ILE A 69 5.10 2.66 10.67
N SER A 70 5.60 3.22 11.76
CA SER A 70 6.30 4.49 11.70
C SER A 70 7.62 4.16 11.03
N SER A 71 7.74 4.43 9.73
CA SER A 71 9.04 4.50 9.07
C SER A 71 9.98 5.28 9.99
N PRO A 72 11.17 4.76 10.35
CA PRO A 72 12.09 5.52 11.19
C PRO A 72 12.34 6.84 10.49
N ARG A 73 11.86 7.93 11.09
CA ARG A 73 12.18 9.29 10.65
C ARG A 73 13.70 9.35 10.58
N ARG A 74 14.27 9.35 9.36
CA ARG A 74 15.60 9.91 9.16
C ARG A 74 15.56 11.28 9.84
N LYS A 75 16.39 11.46 10.87
CA LYS A 75 16.57 12.74 11.54
C LYS A 75 17.20 13.70 10.53
N TYR A 76 16.41 14.34 9.70
CA TYR A 76 16.84 15.54 9.01
C TYR A 76 16.97 16.63 10.09
N SER A 77 18.19 17.08 10.35
CA SER A 77 18.44 18.25 11.18
C SER A 77 17.81 19.46 10.48
N LEU A 78 16.66 19.90 10.98
CA LEU A 78 16.14 21.22 10.65
C LEU A 78 17.15 22.26 11.16
N VAL A 79 17.92 22.84 10.24
CA VAL A 79 18.59 24.11 10.49
C VAL A 79 17.50 25.13 10.80
N LYS A 80 17.41 25.55 12.06
CA LYS A 80 16.55 26.67 12.49
C LYS A 80 17.00 27.94 11.76
N ARG A 81 16.43 28.23 10.60
CA ARG A 81 16.50 29.58 10.01
C ARG A 81 15.50 30.45 10.74
N ILE A 82 16.00 31.47 11.43
CA ILE A 82 15.22 32.56 11.99
C ILE A 82 14.57 33.30 10.81
N PRO A 83 13.23 33.42 10.73
CA PRO A 83 12.59 34.18 9.68
C PRO A 83 12.90 35.69 9.85
N PRO A 84 13.18 36.43 8.77
CA PRO A 84 13.30 37.88 8.85
C PRO A 84 11.96 38.50 9.27
N LYS A 85 12.01 39.52 10.13
CA LYS A 85 10.84 40.33 10.53
C LYS A 85 10.28 41.04 9.31
N ILE A 86 9.18 40.53 8.75
CA ILE A 86 8.40 41.22 7.72
C ILE A 86 7.35 42.09 8.42
N LYS A 87 7.32 43.39 8.09
CA LYS A 87 6.31 44.35 8.57
C LYS A 87 4.93 43.96 8.02
N ALA A 88 3.94 43.90 8.91
CA ALA A 88 2.56 43.52 8.58
C ALA A 88 1.88 44.63 7.75
N THR A 89 1.51 44.32 6.52
CA THR A 89 0.45 45.02 5.77
C THR A 89 -0.84 44.20 5.84
N ALA A 90 -1.94 44.86 6.19
CA ALA A 90 -3.25 44.23 6.33
C ALA A 90 -3.68 43.59 4.99
N ARG A 91 -3.89 42.26 5.00
CA ARG A 91 -4.30 41.48 3.83
C ARG A 91 -5.78 41.15 3.95
N VAL A 92 -6.55 41.56 2.95
CA VAL A 92 -7.94 41.17 2.74
C VAL A 92 -8.01 39.64 2.70
N SER A 93 -8.79 39.07 3.62
CA SER A 93 -8.96 37.61 3.76
C SER A 93 -9.87 37.09 2.66
N SER A 94 -9.30 36.61 1.56
CA SER A 94 -10.02 35.68 0.68
C SER A 94 -10.29 34.38 1.45
N PRO A 95 -11.48 33.77 1.32
CA PRO A 95 -11.78 32.52 2.02
C PRO A 95 -10.83 31.42 1.51
N VAL A 96 -10.01 30.88 2.42
CA VAL A 96 -9.16 29.72 2.14
C VAL A 96 -10.07 28.51 1.93
N PRO A 97 -9.97 27.79 0.81
CA PRO A 97 -10.73 26.56 0.61
C PRO A 97 -10.45 25.60 1.76
N LYS A 98 -11.48 25.16 2.48
CA LYS A 98 -11.35 24.13 3.52
C LYS A 98 -11.01 22.80 2.83
N THR A 99 -9.74 22.44 2.82
CA THR A 99 -9.29 21.11 2.39
C THR A 99 -9.96 20.06 3.28
N THR A 100 -10.89 19.30 2.71
CA THR A 100 -11.60 18.26 3.46
C THR A 100 -10.72 17.03 3.50
N VAL A 101 -10.11 16.75 4.66
CA VAL A 101 -9.40 15.49 4.89
C VAL A 101 -10.44 14.36 4.92
N ARG A 102 -10.27 13.37 4.04
CA ARG A 102 -11.11 12.16 4.01
C ARG A 102 -10.24 10.95 4.35
N SER A 103 -10.88 9.89 4.80
CA SER A 103 -10.22 8.58 4.90
C SER A 103 -10.40 7.88 3.55
N GLU A 104 -9.31 7.70 2.83
CA GLU A 104 -9.28 6.89 1.61
C GLU A 104 -8.91 5.44 1.97
N GLN A 105 -9.30 4.48 1.14
CA GLN A 105 -8.99 3.07 1.34
C GLN A 105 -8.33 2.47 0.10
N LEU A 106 -7.29 1.68 0.34
CA LEU A 106 -6.64 0.86 -0.67
C LEU A 106 -6.63 -0.59 -0.21
N GLY A 107 -7.32 -1.44 -0.95
CA GLY A 107 -7.24 -2.87 -0.84
C GLY A 107 -6.08 -3.42 -1.68
N VAL A 108 -5.24 -4.26 -1.07
CA VAL A 108 -4.17 -4.97 -1.75
C VAL A 108 -4.25 -6.44 -1.41
N THR A 109 -4.18 -7.29 -2.43
CA THR A 109 -3.97 -8.72 -2.25
C THR A 109 -2.70 -9.13 -2.96
N PHE A 110 -1.77 -9.72 -2.22
CA PHE A 110 -0.63 -10.42 -2.78
C PHE A 110 -1.01 -11.87 -3.06
N TRP A 111 -0.60 -12.34 -4.23
CA TRP A 111 -0.83 -13.69 -4.70
C TRP A 111 0.51 -14.35 -4.97
N ARG A 112 0.77 -15.50 -4.37
CA ARG A 112 1.86 -16.41 -4.77
C ARG A 112 1.28 -17.45 -5.71
N LEU A 113 1.87 -17.61 -6.88
CA LEU A 113 1.51 -18.73 -7.74
C LEU A 113 2.13 -20.02 -7.20
N ARG A 114 1.35 -21.09 -7.20
CA ARG A 114 1.82 -22.46 -6.94
C ARG A 114 1.22 -23.44 -7.95
N PRO A 115 1.82 -24.62 -8.16
CA PRO A 115 1.17 -25.68 -8.93
C PRO A 115 -0.23 -25.98 -8.38
N VAL A 116 -1.15 -26.35 -9.26
CA VAL A 116 -2.49 -26.79 -8.87
C VAL A 116 -2.37 -28.11 -8.10
N ALA A 117 -2.99 -28.18 -6.93
CA ALA A 117 -3.06 -29.37 -6.10
C ALA A 117 -4.33 -30.19 -6.43
N PRO A 118 -4.35 -31.52 -6.24
CA PRO A 118 -5.51 -32.35 -6.53
C PRO A 118 -6.80 -31.95 -5.78
N ASP A 119 -6.67 -31.31 -4.62
CA ASP A 119 -7.75 -30.88 -3.73
C ASP A 119 -8.20 -29.42 -3.95
N ASP A 120 -7.57 -28.67 -4.86
CA ASP A 120 -7.96 -27.29 -5.18
C ASP A 120 -9.38 -27.20 -5.78
N GLY A 121 -9.89 -28.28 -6.37
CA GLY A 121 -11.16 -28.28 -7.07
C GLY A 121 -11.12 -27.38 -8.32
N GLN A 122 -12.17 -26.60 -8.55
CA GLN A 122 -12.22 -25.66 -9.67
C GLN A 122 -11.62 -24.31 -9.23
N VAL A 123 -10.43 -24.00 -9.75
CA VAL A 123 -9.71 -22.75 -9.48
C VAL A 123 -9.29 -22.07 -10.77
N PRO A 124 -9.14 -20.73 -10.76
CA PRO A 124 -8.55 -20.02 -11.88
C PRO A 124 -7.13 -20.50 -12.16
N LEU A 125 -6.83 -20.72 -13.45
CA LEU A 125 -5.56 -21.23 -13.93
C LEU A 125 -4.70 -20.12 -14.55
N PHE A 126 -3.43 -20.12 -14.18
CA PHE A 126 -2.41 -19.20 -14.64
C PHE A 126 -1.33 -19.96 -15.39
N PRO A 127 -1.07 -19.63 -16.66
CA PRO A 127 -0.03 -20.31 -17.39
C PRO A 127 1.35 -19.85 -16.94
N VAL A 128 2.16 -20.81 -16.52
CA VAL A 128 3.55 -20.60 -16.10
C VAL A 128 4.49 -21.32 -17.05
N ARG A 129 5.56 -20.63 -17.46
CA ARG A 129 6.61 -21.24 -18.28
C ARG A 129 7.75 -21.73 -17.41
N ILE A 130 8.07 -23.02 -17.51
CA ILE A 130 9.19 -23.67 -16.84
C ILE A 130 10.06 -24.32 -17.93
N GLY A 131 11.18 -23.66 -18.26
CA GLY A 131 11.97 -24.02 -19.44
C GLY A 131 11.16 -23.87 -20.74
N GLU A 132 10.99 -24.98 -21.46
CA GLU A 132 10.18 -25.03 -22.68
C GLU A 132 8.73 -25.44 -22.44
N LYS A 133 8.40 -25.90 -21.23
CA LYS A 133 7.06 -26.38 -20.90
C LYS A 133 6.18 -25.24 -20.37
N ARG A 134 4.90 -25.35 -20.68
CA ARG A 134 3.83 -24.55 -20.09
C ARG A 134 3.07 -25.44 -19.11
N GLU A 135 2.89 -24.94 -17.89
CA GLU A 135 2.17 -25.63 -16.82
C GLU A 135 1.09 -24.70 -16.27
N ASP A 136 0.00 -25.29 -15.79
CA ASP A 136 -1.09 -24.55 -15.16
C ASP A 136 -0.86 -24.48 -13.65
N TRP A 137 -0.88 -23.25 -13.14
CA TRP A 137 -0.67 -22.91 -11.74
C TRP A 137 -1.91 -22.17 -11.22
N THR A 138 -2.12 -22.13 -9.91
CA THR A 138 -3.16 -21.29 -9.30
C THR A 138 -2.55 -20.20 -8.43
N ALA A 139 -3.31 -19.13 -8.21
CA ALA A 139 -2.93 -18.02 -7.35
C ALA A 139 -3.44 -18.27 -5.92
N GLU A 140 -2.52 -18.33 -4.97
CA GLU A 140 -2.78 -18.49 -3.55
C GLU A 140 -2.54 -17.15 -2.83
N ARG A 141 -3.48 -16.75 -1.98
CA ARG A 141 -3.39 -15.52 -1.21
C ARG A 141 -2.35 -15.64 -0.11
N VAL A 142 -1.55 -14.59 0.06
CA VAL A 142 -0.51 -14.54 1.09
C VAL A 142 -0.64 -13.28 1.92
N ASN A 143 -0.36 -13.38 3.22
CA ASN A 143 -0.46 -12.26 4.15
C ASN A 143 0.75 -11.29 4.05
N SER A 144 0.66 -10.15 4.73
CA SER A 144 1.72 -9.12 4.74
C SER A 144 3.05 -9.57 5.38
N THR A 145 3.01 -10.62 6.19
CA THR A 145 4.17 -11.19 6.90
C THR A 145 4.83 -12.37 6.17
N THR A 146 4.30 -12.75 5.02
CA THR A 146 4.79 -13.89 4.26
C THR A 146 6.23 -13.63 3.79
N VAL A 147 7.10 -14.60 4.08
CA VAL A 147 8.48 -14.60 3.59
C VAL A 147 8.53 -15.39 2.28
N PHE A 148 8.79 -14.70 1.18
CA PHE A 148 8.94 -15.29 -0.13
C PHE A 148 10.34 -15.88 -0.35
N LYS A 149 10.48 -16.68 -1.40
CA LYS A 149 11.74 -17.29 -1.82
C LYS A 149 12.16 -16.84 -3.21
N THR A 150 13.47 -16.91 -3.50
CA THR A 150 13.94 -16.78 -4.88
C THR A 150 13.19 -17.73 -5.80
N GLY A 151 12.74 -17.20 -6.95
CA GLY A 151 11.99 -17.97 -7.92
C GLY A 151 10.49 -18.03 -7.66
N ASP A 152 10.01 -17.56 -6.50
CA ASP A 152 8.58 -17.38 -6.27
C ASP A 152 7.99 -16.48 -7.35
N ARG A 153 6.81 -16.87 -7.80
CA ARG A 153 6.04 -16.15 -8.82
C ARG A 153 4.91 -15.44 -8.12
N VAL A 154 4.84 -14.12 -8.32
CA VAL A 154 3.92 -13.27 -7.57
C VAL A 154 3.08 -12.42 -8.51
N ARG A 155 1.87 -12.14 -8.07
CA ARG A 155 0.94 -11.19 -8.67
C ARG A 155 0.33 -10.37 -7.54
N PHE A 156 -0.30 -9.25 -7.88
CA PHE A 156 -1.09 -8.52 -6.91
C PHE A 156 -2.34 -7.94 -7.55
N THR A 157 -3.38 -7.81 -6.74
CA THR A 157 -4.61 -7.11 -7.13
C THR A 157 -4.79 -5.88 -6.25
N ILE A 158 -5.18 -4.77 -6.86
CA ILE A 158 -5.39 -3.48 -6.21
C ILE A 158 -6.85 -3.08 -6.36
N GLU A 159 -7.51 -2.75 -5.26
CA GLU A 159 -8.85 -2.16 -5.22
C GLU A 159 -8.77 -0.80 -4.53
N SER A 160 -9.27 0.26 -5.16
CA SER A 160 -9.13 1.63 -4.68
C SER A 160 -10.50 2.26 -4.41
N SER A 161 -10.66 2.97 -3.30
CA SER A 161 -11.85 3.80 -3.04
C SER A 161 -11.99 5.00 -3.99
N ARG A 162 -10.91 5.34 -4.70
CA ARG A 162 -10.85 6.50 -5.60
C ARG A 162 -10.45 6.15 -7.01
N ALA A 163 -11.03 6.87 -7.97
CA ALA A 163 -10.60 6.82 -9.36
C ALA A 163 -9.31 7.64 -9.57
N GLY A 164 -8.54 7.27 -10.59
CA GLY A 164 -7.31 7.96 -10.97
C GLY A 164 -6.40 7.11 -11.86
N TYR A 165 -5.09 7.32 -11.69
CA TYR A 165 -4.04 6.62 -12.40
C TYR A 165 -3.14 5.89 -11.41
N LEU A 166 -3.06 4.58 -11.56
CA LEU A 166 -2.29 3.68 -10.71
C LEU A 166 -0.85 3.56 -11.24
N TYR A 167 0.12 3.58 -10.34
CA TYR A 167 1.52 3.33 -10.65
C TYR A 167 2.11 2.44 -9.57
N ILE A 168 2.99 1.53 -9.97
CA ILE A 168 3.70 0.66 -9.04
C ILE A 168 5.17 0.72 -9.36
N VAL A 169 5.92 1.17 -8.36
CA VAL A 169 7.38 1.23 -8.39
C VAL A 169 7.90 0.09 -7.55
N ASN A 170 8.82 -0.70 -8.09
CA ASN A 170 9.56 -1.70 -7.35
C ASN A 170 10.99 -1.24 -7.08
N ARG A 171 11.51 -1.56 -5.90
CA ARG A 171 12.94 -1.54 -5.59
C ARG A 171 13.28 -2.65 -4.59
N GLU A 172 14.44 -3.26 -4.75
CA GLU A 172 14.95 -4.18 -3.72
C GLU A 172 15.26 -3.40 -2.43
N TYR A 173 15.10 -4.04 -1.28
CA TYR A 173 15.69 -3.58 -0.03
C TYR A 173 16.62 -4.65 0.56
N TYR A 174 17.62 -4.18 1.29
CA TYR A 174 18.73 -5.00 1.75
C TYR A 174 18.77 -5.08 3.27
N ALA A 175 19.49 -6.08 3.79
CA ALA A 175 19.63 -6.33 5.23
C ALA A 175 20.28 -5.15 5.98
N ASP A 176 21.09 -4.34 5.31
CA ASP A 176 21.71 -3.11 5.84
C ASP A 176 20.74 -1.91 5.90
N GLY A 177 19.48 -2.09 5.47
CA GLY A 177 18.44 -1.07 5.43
C GLY A 177 18.54 -0.11 4.24
N THR A 178 19.48 -0.33 3.31
CA THR A 178 19.55 0.41 2.05
C THR A 178 18.58 -0.16 1.01
N THR A 179 18.36 0.59 -0.07
CA THR A 179 17.48 0.20 -1.17
C THR A 179 18.23 0.22 -2.50
N GLY A 180 17.85 -0.69 -3.39
CA GLY A 180 18.37 -0.74 -4.75
C GLY A 180 17.78 0.33 -5.68
N PRO A 181 18.14 0.30 -6.96
CA PRO A 181 17.53 1.15 -7.98
C PRO A 181 16.01 0.95 -8.05
N ALA A 182 15.28 2.05 -8.19
CA ALA A 182 13.83 2.03 -8.35
C ALA A 182 13.42 1.90 -9.82
N SER A 183 12.37 1.14 -10.08
CA SER A 183 11.81 0.97 -11.42
C SER A 183 10.29 0.97 -11.37
N LEU A 184 9.67 1.76 -12.24
CA LEU A 184 8.24 1.68 -12.52
C LEU A 184 7.96 0.35 -13.23
N ILE A 185 7.28 -0.57 -12.54
CA ILE A 185 6.90 -1.88 -13.07
C ILE A 185 5.46 -1.91 -13.59
N PHE A 186 4.65 -0.91 -13.25
CA PHE A 186 3.31 -0.68 -13.80
C PHE A 186 2.99 0.82 -13.84
N PRO A 187 2.41 1.35 -14.94
CA PRO A 187 2.19 0.66 -16.21
C PRO A 187 3.46 0.46 -17.03
N THR A 188 3.44 -0.58 -17.85
CA THR A 188 4.32 -0.78 -19.02
C THR A 188 3.45 -1.14 -20.22
N LEU A 189 3.92 -0.95 -21.44
CA LEU A 189 3.19 -1.37 -22.65
C LEU A 189 2.98 -2.89 -22.72
N ARG A 190 3.77 -3.67 -21.97
CA ARG A 190 3.61 -5.13 -21.84
C ARG A 190 2.50 -5.54 -20.88
N THR A 191 2.16 -4.67 -19.92
CA THR A 191 1.16 -4.94 -18.89
C THR A 191 -0.08 -4.10 -19.15
N ARG A 192 -1.21 -4.73 -19.49
CA ARG A 192 -2.47 -4.04 -19.80
C ARG A 192 -2.35 -2.99 -20.92
N GLY A 193 -1.40 -3.19 -21.85
CA GLY A 193 -1.14 -2.23 -22.94
C GLY A 193 -0.74 -0.82 -22.48
N GLY A 194 -0.31 -0.67 -21.22
CA GLY A 194 -0.01 0.63 -20.62
C GLY A 194 -1.23 1.36 -20.03
N ASP A 195 -2.42 0.75 -20.04
CA ASP A 195 -3.58 1.32 -19.34
C ASP A 195 -3.42 1.17 -17.83
N ASN A 196 -3.41 2.31 -17.16
CA ASN A 196 -3.26 2.43 -15.72
C ASN A 196 -4.40 3.17 -15.05
N ARG A 197 -5.54 3.32 -15.74
CA ARG A 197 -6.74 3.87 -15.12
C ARG A 197 -7.26 2.92 -14.06
N VAL A 198 -7.63 3.47 -12.92
CA VAL A 198 -8.38 2.78 -11.87
C VAL A 198 -9.68 3.54 -11.65
N ALA A 199 -10.80 2.84 -11.59
CA ALA A 199 -12.07 3.40 -11.14
C ALA A 199 -12.31 3.02 -9.67
N ALA A 200 -13.14 3.79 -8.97
CA ALA A 200 -13.47 3.50 -7.58
C ALA A 200 -14.18 2.13 -7.48
N GLY A 201 -13.69 1.25 -6.60
CA GLY A 201 -14.19 -0.10 -6.38
C GLY A 201 -13.78 -1.13 -7.45
N SER A 202 -13.05 -0.73 -8.50
CA SER A 202 -12.56 -1.67 -9.51
C SER A 202 -11.32 -2.41 -9.03
N LEU A 203 -11.28 -3.71 -9.31
CA LEU A 203 -10.13 -4.57 -9.05
C LEU A 203 -9.16 -4.52 -10.25
N VAL A 204 -7.91 -4.15 -10.01
CA VAL A 204 -6.86 -4.15 -11.04
C VAL A 204 -5.89 -5.28 -10.77
N ASP A 205 -5.78 -6.26 -11.67
CA ASP A 205 -4.77 -7.32 -11.61
C ASP A 205 -3.47 -6.92 -12.29
N ILE A 206 -2.35 -7.22 -11.64
CA ILE A 206 -1.03 -6.82 -12.11
C ILE A 206 0.00 -7.93 -11.83
N PRO A 207 0.65 -8.48 -12.88
CA PRO A 207 0.27 -8.34 -14.29
C PRO A 207 -1.14 -8.90 -14.53
N SER A 208 -1.78 -8.60 -15.65
CA SER A 208 -3.06 -9.19 -15.99
C SER A 208 -2.94 -10.67 -16.39
N LEU A 209 -4.03 -11.43 -16.37
CA LEU A 209 -4.04 -12.81 -16.88
C LEU A 209 -3.74 -12.86 -18.39
N VAL A 210 -4.16 -11.83 -19.14
CA VAL A 210 -3.97 -11.74 -20.60
C VAL A 210 -2.61 -11.16 -21.01
N ASP A 211 -1.78 -10.77 -20.04
CA ASP A 211 -0.41 -10.33 -20.34
C ASP A 211 0.45 -11.54 -20.75
N SER A 212 1.48 -11.30 -21.57
CA SER A 212 2.35 -12.38 -22.08
C SER A 212 3.09 -13.17 -21.00
N VAL A 213 3.34 -12.53 -19.86
CA VAL A 213 3.85 -13.17 -18.64
C VAL A 213 2.95 -12.73 -17.48
N PRO A 214 2.01 -13.57 -17.03
CA PRO A 214 1.02 -13.20 -16.03
C PRO A 214 1.59 -13.36 -14.62
N TYR A 215 2.83 -12.92 -14.37
CA TYR A 215 3.44 -12.91 -13.03
C TYR A 215 4.76 -12.15 -13.04
N PHE A 216 5.18 -11.69 -11.87
CA PHE A 216 6.56 -11.33 -11.58
C PHE A 216 7.29 -12.53 -10.97
N THR A 217 8.62 -12.55 -11.06
CA THR A 217 9.44 -13.56 -10.39
C THR A 217 10.43 -12.86 -9.48
N ILE A 218 10.52 -13.31 -8.23
CA ILE A 218 11.51 -12.81 -7.28
C ILE A 218 12.90 -13.28 -7.72
N LYS A 219 13.77 -12.32 -8.05
CA LYS A 219 15.11 -12.56 -8.60
C LYS A 219 16.12 -11.61 -7.97
N PRO A 220 16.68 -11.96 -6.80
CA PRO A 220 17.61 -11.13 -6.06
C PRO A 220 18.88 -10.80 -6.86
N LYS A 221 19.29 -9.53 -6.90
CA LYS A 221 20.55 -9.11 -7.55
C LYS A 221 21.77 -9.10 -6.64
N ARG A 222 21.59 -9.07 -5.32
CA ARG A 222 22.66 -8.97 -4.31
C ARG A 222 22.57 -10.07 -3.25
N ASP A 223 23.70 -10.31 -2.58
CA ASP A 223 23.82 -11.31 -1.52
C ASP A 223 23.11 -10.93 -0.22
N ASP A 224 23.06 -9.64 0.09
CA ASP A 224 22.37 -9.07 1.26
C ASP A 224 20.91 -8.69 0.97
N TYR A 225 20.31 -9.32 -0.04
CA TYR A 225 18.89 -9.17 -0.38
C TYR A 225 17.99 -9.56 0.80
N ALA A 226 17.04 -8.68 1.13
CA ALA A 226 16.06 -8.90 2.19
C ALA A 226 14.61 -8.86 1.70
N GLY A 227 14.37 -8.42 0.46
CA GLY A 227 13.03 -8.37 -0.12
C GLY A 227 12.83 -7.31 -1.19
N GLU A 228 11.56 -7.13 -1.55
CA GLU A 228 11.08 -6.09 -2.45
C GLU A 228 10.29 -5.02 -1.67
N GLU A 229 10.48 -3.76 -2.03
CA GLU A 229 9.62 -2.66 -1.60
C GLU A 229 8.84 -2.13 -2.80
N LEU A 230 7.52 -2.33 -2.76
CA LEU A 230 6.60 -1.76 -3.73
C LEU A 230 6.07 -0.43 -3.21
N LEU A 231 6.07 0.59 -4.06
CA LEU A 231 5.38 1.84 -3.81
C LEU A 231 4.18 1.87 -4.74
N VAL A 232 2.98 1.82 -4.16
CA VAL A 232 1.72 1.97 -4.91
C VAL A 232 1.31 3.43 -4.86
N LEU A 233 1.18 4.03 -6.03
CA LEU A 233 0.78 5.41 -6.18
C LEU A 233 -0.55 5.49 -6.93
N ILE A 234 -1.47 6.33 -6.45
CA ILE A 234 -2.68 6.70 -7.19
C ILE A 234 -2.72 8.21 -7.30
N THR A 235 -2.67 8.72 -8.53
CA THR A 235 -2.72 10.15 -8.83
C THR A 235 -4.01 10.51 -9.55
N LYS A 236 -4.50 11.74 -9.35
CA LYS A 236 -5.68 12.25 -10.07
C LYS A 236 -5.38 12.42 -11.56
N ASP A 237 -4.24 13.02 -11.87
CA ASP A 237 -3.77 13.28 -13.23
C ASP A 237 -2.61 12.36 -13.58
N LYS A 238 -2.42 12.07 -14.87
CA LYS A 238 -1.29 11.24 -15.33
C LYS A 238 0.04 11.90 -14.97
N LEU A 239 0.95 11.11 -14.41
CA LEU A 239 2.33 11.52 -14.25
C LEU A 239 2.98 11.68 -15.63
N PRO A 240 3.83 12.71 -15.85
CA PRO A 240 4.55 12.92 -17.10
C PRO A 240 5.72 11.93 -17.20
N LEU A 241 5.40 10.66 -17.48
CA LEU A 241 6.34 9.55 -17.61
C LEU A 241 6.18 8.92 -18.99
N GLU A 242 7.29 8.66 -19.67
CA GLU A 242 7.32 7.95 -20.94
C GLU A 242 7.42 6.44 -20.66
N ILE A 243 6.31 5.73 -20.87
CA ILE A 243 6.26 4.28 -20.62
C ILE A 243 6.68 3.50 -21.87
N GLY A 244 7.41 2.41 -21.65
CA GLY A 244 7.83 1.49 -22.71
C GLY A 244 7.42 0.05 -22.41
N LEU A 245 7.94 -0.89 -23.21
CA LEU A 245 7.72 -2.33 -23.01
C LEU A 245 8.40 -2.90 -21.76
N LYS A 246 9.43 -2.21 -21.26
CA LYS A 246 10.24 -2.62 -20.10
C LYS A 246 9.94 -1.71 -18.91
N PRO A 247 10.22 -2.16 -17.67
CA PRO A 247 10.20 -1.28 -16.51
C PRO A 247 11.04 -0.02 -16.74
N LEU A 248 10.50 1.14 -16.35
CA LEU A 248 11.16 2.43 -16.50
C LEU A 248 11.97 2.72 -15.23
N GLY A 249 13.29 2.90 -15.36
CA GLY A 249 14.13 3.34 -14.25
C GLY A 249 13.69 4.71 -13.74
N LEU A 250 13.58 4.86 -12.42
CA LEU A 250 13.20 6.13 -11.79
C LEU A 250 14.36 6.73 -11.02
N ASP A 251 14.46 8.07 -11.08
CA ASP A 251 15.40 8.84 -10.29
C ASP A 251 15.03 8.76 -8.80
N VAL A 252 15.99 8.36 -7.96
CA VAL A 252 15.78 8.15 -6.52
C VAL A 252 15.42 9.46 -5.80
N PRO A 253 16.12 10.59 -6.02
CA PRO A 253 15.71 11.90 -5.48
C PRO A 253 14.26 12.29 -5.81
N LYS A 254 13.83 12.07 -7.05
CA LYS A 254 12.43 12.30 -7.45
C LYS A 254 11.45 11.43 -6.67
N LEU A 255 11.77 10.16 -6.46
CA LEU A 255 10.94 9.22 -5.72
C LEU A 255 10.88 9.56 -4.22
N ASP A 256 12.02 9.91 -3.63
CA ASP A 256 12.10 10.37 -2.23
C ASP A 256 11.29 11.64 -2.03
N LYS A 257 11.29 12.55 -3.01
CA LYS A 257 10.43 13.73 -3.01
C LYS A 257 8.95 13.35 -3.04
N TRP A 258 8.53 12.42 -3.89
CA TRP A 258 7.14 11.94 -3.91
C TRP A 258 6.75 11.31 -2.57
N ALA A 259 7.61 10.47 -1.99
CA ALA A 259 7.36 9.87 -0.68
C ALA A 259 7.24 10.93 0.43
N ALA A 260 8.04 12.00 0.38
CA ALA A 260 7.96 13.09 1.34
C ALA A 260 6.71 13.97 1.14
N ASP A 261 6.34 14.25 -0.11
CA ASP A 261 5.23 15.15 -0.44
C ASP A 261 3.86 14.45 -0.30
N TRP A 262 3.78 13.14 -0.59
CA TRP A 262 2.52 12.38 -0.71
C TRP A 262 2.38 11.24 0.32
N GLY A 263 3.46 10.92 1.05
CA GLY A 263 3.41 9.95 2.13
C GLY A 263 2.41 10.39 3.20
N SER A 264 1.57 9.47 3.64
CA SER A 264 0.51 9.72 4.60
C SER A 264 0.55 8.72 5.75
N THR A 265 -0.09 9.05 6.87
CA THR A 265 -0.29 8.07 7.95
C THR A 265 -1.31 7.04 7.46
N VAL A 266 -0.94 5.78 7.57
CA VAL A 266 -1.75 4.64 7.15
C VAL A 266 -2.09 3.78 8.36
N ASP A 267 -3.35 3.42 8.48
CA ASP A 267 -3.78 2.33 9.35
C ASP A 267 -3.88 1.07 8.48
N ILE A 268 -3.31 -0.05 8.93
CA ILE A 268 -3.23 -1.31 8.16
C ILE A 268 -4.10 -2.37 8.84
N TYR A 269 -4.88 -3.09 8.03
CA TYR A 269 -5.71 -4.22 8.45
C TYR A 269 -5.44 -5.41 7.54
N ASP A 270 -5.07 -6.55 8.10
CA ASP A 270 -4.97 -7.82 7.39
C ASP A 270 -6.21 -8.69 7.67
N ALA A 271 -6.74 -9.33 6.63
CA ALA A 271 -7.83 -10.29 6.75
C ALA A 271 -7.31 -11.59 7.39
N GLU A 272 -7.95 -12.01 8.49
CA GLU A 272 -7.51 -13.19 9.28
C GLU A 272 -7.66 -14.51 8.49
N ASP A 273 -8.72 -14.65 7.70
CA ASP A 273 -9.08 -15.93 7.06
C ASP A 273 -8.72 -15.99 5.57
N GLY A 274 -7.91 -15.05 5.06
CA GLY A 274 -7.60 -14.98 3.64
C GLY A 274 -6.38 -15.80 3.22
N GLU A 275 -5.41 -15.99 4.12
CA GLU A 275 -4.15 -16.67 3.77
C GLU A 275 -4.37 -18.12 3.31
N GLY A 276 -3.66 -18.53 2.27
CA GLY A 276 -3.76 -19.88 1.69
C GLY A 276 -4.99 -20.08 0.79
N VAL A 277 -5.94 -19.15 0.79
CA VAL A 277 -7.14 -19.24 -0.06
C VAL A 277 -6.76 -18.95 -1.51
N THR A 278 -7.21 -19.81 -2.42
CA THR A 278 -7.02 -19.63 -3.86
C THR A 278 -7.87 -18.47 -4.39
N MET A 279 -7.41 -17.82 -5.46
CA MET A 279 -8.19 -16.79 -6.14
C MET A 279 -9.56 -17.33 -6.54
N THR A 280 -10.61 -16.57 -6.29
CA THR A 280 -11.97 -16.97 -6.65
C THR A 280 -12.31 -16.58 -8.10
N ASP A 281 -13.30 -17.25 -8.69
CA ASP A 281 -13.86 -16.85 -10.00
C ASP A 281 -14.41 -15.41 -9.96
N ALA A 282 -14.98 -15.00 -8.82
CA ALA A 282 -15.40 -13.63 -8.57
C ALA A 282 -14.24 -12.63 -8.73
N GLU A 283 -13.11 -12.87 -8.09
CA GLU A 283 -11.95 -11.99 -8.21
C GLU A 283 -11.36 -12.00 -9.61
N MET A 284 -11.26 -13.18 -10.21
CA MET A 284 -10.76 -13.34 -11.58
C MET A 284 -11.64 -12.58 -12.59
N ASN A 285 -12.96 -12.70 -12.50
CA ASN A 285 -13.89 -12.02 -13.40
C ASN A 285 -13.91 -10.50 -13.16
N ALA A 286 -13.77 -10.05 -11.90
CA ALA A 286 -13.67 -8.63 -11.57
C ALA A 286 -12.39 -8.01 -12.11
N SER A 287 -11.26 -8.74 -12.13
CA SER A 287 -9.99 -8.20 -12.62
C SER A 287 -9.89 -8.11 -14.15
N GLN A 288 -10.64 -8.94 -14.87
CA GLN A 288 -10.63 -8.98 -16.34
C GLN A 288 -11.45 -7.87 -16.99
N THR A 289 -12.39 -7.26 -16.26
CA THR A 289 -13.25 -6.21 -16.81
C THR A 289 -13.07 -4.91 -16.01
N THR A 290 -13.03 -3.77 -16.69
CA THR A 290 -12.94 -2.47 -16.01
C THR A 290 -14.27 -2.05 -15.38
N SER A 291 -15.37 -2.70 -15.76
CA SER A 291 -16.74 -2.35 -15.38
C SER A 291 -17.28 -3.13 -14.18
N ARG A 292 -16.74 -4.32 -13.88
CA ARG A 292 -17.21 -5.13 -12.74
C ARG A 292 -16.41 -4.80 -11.49
N ALA A 293 -17.10 -4.26 -10.48
CA ALA A 293 -16.58 -4.18 -9.12
C ALA A 293 -16.89 -5.48 -8.36
N LEU A 294 -16.12 -5.76 -7.31
CA LEU A 294 -16.48 -6.80 -6.37
C LEU A 294 -17.69 -6.36 -5.55
N GLU A 295 -18.60 -7.29 -5.23
CA GLU A 295 -19.78 -7.06 -4.40
C GLU A 295 -19.49 -7.24 -2.90
N GLN A 296 -20.45 -6.84 -2.06
CA GLN A 296 -20.29 -6.85 -0.59
C GLN A 296 -20.04 -8.25 0.00
N GLU A 297 -20.58 -9.30 -0.63
CA GLU A 297 -20.44 -10.69 -0.17
C GLU A 297 -19.20 -11.38 -0.76
N GLU A 298 -18.52 -10.73 -1.71
CA GLU A 298 -17.33 -11.28 -2.36
C GLU A 298 -16.08 -11.04 -1.51
N PRO A 299 -15.00 -11.84 -1.70
CA PRO A 299 -13.82 -11.76 -0.86
C PRO A 299 -13.25 -10.35 -0.75
N LEU A 300 -12.82 -10.01 0.46
CA LEU A 300 -12.11 -8.77 0.71
C LEU A 300 -10.66 -8.86 0.21
N PRO A 301 -10.01 -7.70 -0.01
CA PRO A 301 -8.56 -7.68 -0.19
C PRO A 301 -7.87 -8.26 1.04
N GLN A 302 -6.70 -8.89 0.85
CA GLN A 302 -5.95 -9.46 1.98
C GLN A 302 -5.54 -8.38 2.98
N THR A 303 -5.09 -7.24 2.47
CA THR A 303 -4.62 -6.12 3.28
C THR A 303 -5.36 -4.86 2.87
N ILE A 304 -5.93 -4.14 3.83
CA ILE A 304 -6.64 -2.88 3.64
C ILE A 304 -5.85 -1.77 4.33
N TYR A 305 -5.54 -0.72 3.56
CA TYR A 305 -4.87 0.48 4.02
C TYR A 305 -5.88 1.60 4.10
N LYS A 306 -6.10 2.14 5.31
CA LYS A 306 -6.90 3.35 5.51
C LYS A 306 -5.96 4.53 5.64
N VAL A 307 -6.05 5.46 4.70
CA VAL A 307 -5.11 6.58 4.57
C VAL A 307 -5.82 7.90 4.86
N ARG A 308 -5.28 8.67 5.80
CA ARG A 308 -5.81 9.99 6.14
C ARG A 308 -5.13 11.03 5.27
N ILE A 309 -5.75 11.35 4.13
CA ILE A 309 -5.20 12.27 3.15
C ILE A 309 -6.29 13.17 2.57
N SER A 310 -5.91 14.34 2.06
CA SER A 310 -6.80 15.12 1.21
C SER A 310 -7.08 14.37 -0.08
N SER A 311 -8.33 14.37 -0.54
CA SER A 311 -8.72 13.77 -1.82
C SER A 311 -8.03 14.43 -3.02
N ASP A 312 -7.46 15.63 -2.87
CA ASP A 312 -6.74 16.31 -3.95
C ASP A 312 -5.26 15.93 -4.04
N LEU A 313 -4.72 15.25 -3.02
CA LEU A 313 -3.33 14.81 -3.03
C LEU A 313 -3.21 13.40 -3.61
N PRO A 314 -2.08 13.08 -4.27
CA PRO A 314 -1.76 11.71 -4.63
C PRO A 314 -1.69 10.80 -3.42
N LEU A 315 -2.18 9.57 -3.57
CA LEU A 315 -1.98 8.50 -2.60
C LEU A 315 -0.63 7.84 -2.88
N LEU A 316 0.21 7.65 -1.86
CA LEU A 316 1.44 6.86 -1.95
C LEU A 316 1.54 5.97 -0.72
N ILE A 317 1.58 4.66 -0.94
CA ILE A 317 1.67 3.66 0.12
C ILE A 317 2.85 2.73 -0.17
N PRO A 318 3.79 2.56 0.78
CA PRO A 318 4.86 1.58 0.68
C PRO A 318 4.40 0.20 1.21
N PHE A 319 4.87 -0.84 0.53
CA PHE A 319 4.63 -2.24 0.86
C PHE A 319 5.96 -2.97 0.85
N ARG A 320 6.22 -3.79 1.85
CA ARG A 320 7.43 -4.62 1.89
C ARG A 320 7.04 -6.08 1.79
N MET A 321 7.72 -6.77 0.89
CA MET A 321 7.66 -8.21 0.72
C MET A 321 8.99 -8.77 1.19
N ALA A 322 9.00 -9.42 2.36
CA ALA A 322 10.19 -10.09 2.86
C ALA A 322 10.51 -11.28 1.98
N ALA A 323 11.79 -11.47 1.65
CA ALA A 323 12.19 -12.62 0.87
C ALA A 323 13.59 -13.10 1.23
N VAL A 324 13.79 -14.42 1.08
CA VAL A 324 15.07 -15.11 1.31
C VAL A 324 15.59 -15.68 0.00
N ARG A 325 16.93 -15.80 -0.08
CA ARG A 325 17.58 -16.30 -1.29
C ARG A 325 17.41 -17.80 -1.46
#